data_AF-A0A8S9LZX9-F1
#
_entry.id   AF-A0A8S9LZX9-F1
#
_cell.length_a   1.000
_cell.length_b   1.000
_cell.length_c   1.000
_cell.angle_alpha   90.00
_cell.angle_beta   90.00
_cell.angle_gamma   90.00
#
_symmetry.space_group_name_H-M   'P 1'
#
loop_
_entity.id
_entity.type
_entity.pdbx_description
1 polymer ?
#
loop_
_entity_poly.entity_id
_entity_poly.type
_entity_poly.pdbx_seq_one_letter_code
_entity_poly.pdbx_strand_id
1 'polypeptide(L)'
;MRGLFERLRSSVCAGGGVAGFAESLRTLAQALAKSINDNEDVGTVEFRKCIRVLADKVSILSKHWEESFEKCRNLEATSDQARKDLEEKEELVKTLYTKHQLGKQANREKISFGRLEVHEIAAFVLNPAGHYEAINRNCPTYYLSSESEALFTDHLPNRPTYIVGQIVHIERQAVKQQSSLSASASPEAGKSDYLGSRTLASSSRSTSSSGTTPTNPYGLSSGCEYFICDNSNAS
;
A
#
# COMPACT_ATOMS: atom_id res chain seq x y z
N MET A 1 -14.80 35.63 -66.41
CA MET A 1 -13.84 35.26 -65.34
C MET A 1 -13.46 36.40 -64.38
N ARG A 2 -13.10 37.62 -64.82
CA ARG A 2 -12.60 38.71 -63.94
C ARG A 2 -13.47 39.00 -62.70
N GLY A 3 -14.79 39.14 -62.86
CA GLY A 3 -15.71 39.41 -61.74
C GLY A 3 -15.84 38.26 -60.73
N LEU A 4 -15.64 37.00 -61.15
CA LEU A 4 -15.64 35.85 -60.24
C LEU A 4 -14.40 35.86 -59.33
N PHE A 5 -13.25 36.23 -59.90
CA PHE A 5 -12.01 36.40 -59.16
C PHE A 5 -12.06 37.57 -58.18
N GLU A 6 -12.69 38.69 -58.54
CA GLU A 6 -12.88 39.81 -57.61
C GLU A 6 -13.77 39.41 -56.42
N ARG A 7 -14.86 38.68 -56.66
CA ARG A 7 -15.72 38.15 -55.58
C ARG A 7 -15.00 37.16 -54.69
N LEU A 8 -14.19 36.26 -55.27
CA LEU A 8 -13.32 35.36 -54.51
C LEU A 8 -12.33 36.13 -53.65
N ARG A 9 -11.66 37.13 -54.24
CA ARG A 9 -10.72 38.00 -53.51
C ARG A 9 -11.41 38.70 -52.34
N SER A 10 -12.62 39.24 -52.52
CA SER A 10 -13.39 39.83 -51.43
C SER A 10 -13.72 38.83 -50.31
N SER A 11 -14.01 37.56 -50.66
CA SER A 11 -14.28 36.52 -49.65
C SER A 11 -13.03 36.06 -48.89
N VAL A 12 -11.86 36.05 -49.54
CA VAL A 12 -10.58 35.63 -48.95
C VAL A 12 -9.99 36.73 -48.09
N CYS A 13 -10.12 37.99 -48.52
CA CYS A 13 -9.62 39.15 -47.78
C CYS A 13 -10.60 39.67 -46.73
N ALA A 14 -11.74 38.99 -46.51
CA ALA A 14 -12.68 39.35 -45.46
C ALA A 14 -12.05 39.15 -44.07
N GLY A 15 -12.25 40.11 -43.16
CA GLY A 15 -11.83 39.98 -41.76
C GLY A 15 -12.65 38.92 -41.00
N GLY A 16 -12.16 38.48 -39.84
CA GLY A 16 -12.90 37.54 -38.96
C GLY A 16 -12.25 36.18 -38.73
N GLY A 17 -10.96 36.02 -39.04
CA GLY A 17 -10.21 34.78 -38.76
C GLY A 17 -10.73 33.56 -39.54
N VAL A 18 -10.39 32.35 -39.07
CA VAL A 18 -10.70 31.09 -39.77
C VAL A 18 -12.22 30.87 -39.91
N ALA A 19 -12.99 31.19 -38.87
CA ALA A 19 -14.45 31.06 -38.88
C ALA A 19 -15.12 32.07 -39.83
N GLY A 20 -14.67 33.33 -39.80
CA GLY A 20 -15.17 34.38 -40.72
C GLY A 20 -14.84 34.09 -42.18
N PHE A 21 -13.66 33.52 -42.45
CA PHE A 21 -13.29 33.04 -43.78
C PHE A 21 -14.18 31.88 -44.26
N ALA A 22 -14.41 30.88 -43.41
CA ALA A 22 -15.30 29.76 -43.73
C ALA A 22 -16.72 30.22 -44.05
N GLU A 23 -17.24 31.18 -43.29
CA GLU A 23 -18.56 31.79 -43.49
C GLU A 23 -18.63 32.58 -44.81
N SER A 24 -17.61 33.39 -45.09
CA SER A 24 -17.50 34.20 -46.30
C SER A 24 -17.39 33.34 -47.57
N LEU A 25 -16.60 32.27 -47.52
CA LEU A 25 -16.43 31.35 -48.64
C LEU A 25 -17.70 30.52 -48.92
N ARG A 26 -18.40 30.09 -47.87
CA ARG A 26 -19.71 29.42 -47.99
C ARG A 26 -20.77 30.35 -48.60
N THR A 27 -20.79 31.62 -48.18
CA THR A 27 -21.67 32.65 -48.76
C THR A 27 -21.38 32.86 -50.23
N LEU A 28 -20.10 32.91 -50.62
CA LEU A 28 -19.69 32.98 -52.02
C LEU A 28 -20.15 31.75 -52.81
N ALA A 29 -19.95 30.54 -52.29
CA ALA A 29 -20.38 29.30 -52.95
C ALA A 29 -21.90 29.28 -53.20
N GLN A 30 -22.70 29.77 -52.25
CA GLN A 30 -24.15 29.90 -52.38
C GLN A 30 -24.54 30.97 -53.41
N ALA A 31 -23.87 32.12 -53.40
CA ALA A 31 -24.11 33.20 -54.37
C ALA A 31 -23.83 32.74 -55.81
N LEU A 32 -22.75 31.96 -56.00
CA LEU A 32 -22.39 31.38 -57.29
C LEU A 32 -23.35 30.28 -57.75
N ALA A 33 -23.93 29.52 -56.82
CA ALA A 33 -24.96 28.53 -57.14
C ALA A 33 -26.29 29.15 -57.59
N LYS A 34 -26.59 30.39 -57.16
CA LYS A 34 -27.79 31.13 -57.55
C LYS A 34 -27.66 31.87 -58.89
N SER A 35 -26.44 31.99 -59.43
CA SER A 35 -26.17 32.73 -60.67
C SER A 35 -26.03 31.83 -61.91
N ILE A 36 -26.59 30.63 -61.89
CA ILE A 36 -26.52 29.64 -62.98
C ILE A 36 -27.32 30.14 -64.18
N ASN A 37 -26.77 29.99 -65.38
CA ASN A 37 -27.40 30.37 -66.64
C ASN A 37 -27.16 29.27 -67.69
N ASP A 38 -28.12 29.06 -68.60
CA ASP A 38 -28.10 27.92 -69.54
C ASP A 38 -27.03 28.03 -70.66
N ASN A 39 -26.38 29.19 -70.79
CA ASN A 39 -25.33 29.47 -71.79
C ASN A 39 -23.93 29.66 -71.15
N GLU A 40 -23.63 28.91 -70.10
CA GLU A 40 -22.39 29.09 -69.35
C GLU A 40 -21.19 28.35 -69.96
N ASP A 41 -20.06 29.05 -69.98
CA ASP A 41 -18.78 28.47 -70.37
C ASP A 41 -18.33 27.37 -69.39
N VAL A 42 -17.71 26.32 -69.93
CA VAL A 42 -17.23 25.15 -69.17
C VAL A 42 -16.28 25.57 -68.04
N GLY A 43 -15.43 26.58 -68.27
CA GLY A 43 -14.53 27.10 -67.25
C GLY A 43 -15.25 27.75 -66.07
N THR A 44 -16.42 28.35 -66.29
CA THR A 44 -17.25 28.94 -65.23
C THR A 44 -17.95 27.86 -64.40
N VAL A 45 -18.39 26.77 -65.05
CA VAL A 45 -18.99 25.61 -64.37
C VAL A 45 -17.96 24.95 -63.44
N GLU A 46 -16.75 24.67 -63.94
CA GLU A 46 -15.68 24.06 -63.14
C GLU A 46 -15.20 24.97 -62.01
N PHE A 47 -15.09 26.29 -62.25
CA PHE A 47 -14.73 27.24 -61.19
C PHE A 47 -15.71 27.19 -60.00
N ARG A 48 -17.02 27.17 -60.27
CA ARG A 48 -18.03 27.08 -59.19
C ARG A 48 -17.98 25.76 -58.45
N LYS A 49 -17.74 24.66 -59.16
CA LYS A 49 -17.56 23.34 -58.56
C LYS A 49 -16.36 23.34 -57.61
N CYS A 50 -15.23 23.91 -58.02
CA CYS A 50 -14.05 24.07 -57.17
C CYS A 50 -14.34 24.92 -55.92
N ILE A 51 -15.02 26.06 -56.07
CA ILE A 51 -15.38 26.91 -54.92
C ILE A 51 -16.33 26.19 -53.96
N ARG A 52 -17.28 25.39 -54.45
CA ARG A 52 -18.18 24.59 -53.61
C ARG A 52 -17.40 23.56 -52.79
N VAL A 53 -16.56 22.77 -53.46
CA VAL A 53 -15.72 21.76 -52.77
C VAL A 53 -14.79 22.41 -51.76
N LEU A 54 -14.22 23.57 -52.09
CA LEU A 54 -13.36 24.31 -51.18
C LEU A 54 -14.14 24.82 -49.96
N ALA A 55 -15.34 25.38 -50.16
CA ALA A 55 -16.20 25.84 -49.07
C ALA A 55 -16.56 24.69 -48.12
N ASP A 56 -16.89 23.52 -48.65
CA ASP A 56 -17.22 22.33 -47.85
C ASP A 56 -16.01 21.88 -47.01
N LYS A 57 -14.83 21.78 -47.62
CA LYS A 57 -13.59 21.41 -46.92
C LYS A 57 -13.21 22.42 -45.83
N VAL A 58 -13.30 23.71 -46.12
CA VAL A 58 -12.99 24.79 -45.17
C VAL A 58 -14.01 24.79 -44.01
N SER A 59 -15.29 24.50 -44.28
CA SER A 59 -16.30 24.37 -43.23
C SER A 59 -16.00 23.21 -42.28
N ILE A 60 -15.63 22.04 -42.81
CA ILE A 60 -15.24 20.88 -42.00
C ILE A 60 -14.01 21.19 -41.16
N LEU A 61 -12.98 21.80 -41.77
CA LEU A 61 -11.75 22.17 -41.06
C LEU A 61 -12.01 23.20 -39.97
N SER A 62 -12.84 24.22 -40.23
CA SER A 62 -13.18 25.24 -39.23
C SER A 62 -13.85 24.63 -38.01
N LYS A 63 -14.82 23.71 -38.22
CA LYS A 63 -15.50 23.01 -37.12
C LYS A 63 -14.53 22.12 -36.33
N HIS A 64 -13.71 21.35 -37.03
CA HIS A 64 -12.72 20.48 -36.38
C HIS A 64 -11.70 21.28 -35.55
N TRP A 65 -11.28 22.45 -36.04
CA TRP A 65 -10.39 23.34 -35.30
C TRP A 65 -11.04 23.90 -34.04
N GLU A 66 -12.30 24.35 -34.14
CA GLU A 66 -13.06 24.85 -32.99
C GLU A 66 -13.25 23.76 -31.91
N GLU A 67 -13.65 22.56 -32.32
CA GLU A 67 -13.79 21.41 -31.42
C GLU A 67 -12.46 21.02 -30.76
N SER A 68 -11.36 21.01 -31.54
CA SER A 68 -10.03 20.69 -31.00
C SER A 68 -9.55 21.77 -30.05
N PHE A 69 -9.81 23.04 -30.34
CA PHE A 69 -9.41 24.16 -29.49
C PHE A 69 -10.17 24.18 -28.17
N GLU A 70 -11.48 23.89 -28.21
CA GLU A 70 -12.31 23.72 -27.01
C GLU A 70 -11.80 22.57 -26.13
N LYS A 71 -11.44 21.43 -26.75
CA LYS A 71 -10.82 20.29 -26.03
C LYS A 71 -9.51 20.69 -25.35
N CYS A 72 -8.62 21.41 -26.04
CA CYS A 72 -7.37 21.89 -25.45
C CYS A 72 -7.63 22.79 -24.24
N ARG A 73 -8.57 23.74 -24.35
CA ARG A 73 -8.94 24.64 -23.25
C ARG A 73 -9.48 23.89 -22.04
N ASN A 74 -10.34 22.90 -22.26
CA ASN A 74 -10.91 22.09 -21.18
C ASN A 74 -9.85 21.20 -20.51
N LEU A 75 -8.93 20.63 -21.29
CA LEU A 75 -7.80 19.88 -20.75
C LEU A 75 -6.86 20.77 -19.93
N GLU A 76 -6.60 21.99 -20.39
CA GLU A 76 -5.79 22.97 -19.66
C GLU A 76 -6.41 23.32 -18.31
N ALA A 77 -7.72 23.63 -18.28
CA ALA A 77 -8.44 23.89 -17.03
C ALA A 77 -8.42 22.69 -16.06
N THR A 78 -8.59 21.48 -16.60
CA THR A 78 -8.55 20.24 -15.80
C THR A 78 -7.14 19.98 -15.26
N SER A 79 -6.11 20.24 -16.07
CA SER A 79 -4.70 20.12 -15.68
C SER A 79 -4.34 21.11 -14.57
N ASP A 80 -4.80 22.36 -14.68
CA ASP A 80 -4.59 23.37 -13.63
C ASP A 80 -5.28 22.99 -12.32
N GLN A 81 -6.48 22.43 -12.38
CA GLN A 81 -7.15 21.92 -11.19
C GLN A 81 -6.37 20.75 -10.57
N ALA A 82 -5.95 19.77 -11.37
CA ALA A 82 -5.17 18.64 -10.89
C ALA A 82 -3.83 19.07 -10.25
N ARG A 83 -3.21 20.13 -10.78
CA ARG A 83 -1.98 20.71 -10.21
C ARG A 83 -2.21 21.31 -8.82
N LYS A 84 -3.34 22.00 -8.61
CA LYS A 84 -3.70 22.53 -7.27
C LYS A 84 -3.97 21.40 -6.28
N ASP A 85 -4.73 20.39 -6.70
CA ASP A 85 -5.00 19.22 -5.85
C ASP A 85 -3.71 18.50 -5.46
N LEU A 86 -2.73 18.41 -6.37
CA LEU A 86 -1.42 17.83 -6.09
C LEU A 86 -0.66 18.61 -5.02
N GLU A 87 -0.66 19.94 -5.11
CA GLU A 87 -0.03 20.83 -4.12
C GLU A 87 -0.67 20.68 -2.73
N GLU A 88 -2.00 20.68 -2.66
CA GLU A 88 -2.75 20.44 -1.40
C GLU A 88 -2.42 19.07 -0.79
N LYS A 89 -2.32 18.03 -1.63
CA LYS A 89 -1.98 16.68 -1.17
C LYS A 89 -0.53 16.59 -0.69
N GLU A 90 0.39 17.29 -1.34
CA GLU A 90 1.78 17.37 -0.90
C GLU A 90 1.88 18.01 0.49
N GLU A 91 1.17 19.12 0.72
CA GLU A 91 1.10 19.80 2.02
C GLU A 91 0.49 18.90 3.11
N LEU A 92 -0.58 18.19 2.78
CA LEU A 92 -1.22 17.24 3.70
C LEU A 92 -0.24 16.12 4.10
N VAL A 93 0.51 15.58 3.14
CA VAL A 93 1.53 14.54 3.41
C VAL A 93 2.63 15.10 4.32
N LYS A 94 3.15 16.30 4.04
CA LYS A 94 4.17 16.95 4.90
C LYS A 94 3.65 17.14 6.33
N THR A 95 2.40 17.57 6.48
CA THR A 95 1.75 17.77 7.78
C THR A 95 1.59 16.44 8.53
N LEU A 96 1.06 15.41 7.85
CA LEU A 96 0.87 14.09 8.46
C LEU A 96 2.20 13.44 8.85
N TYR A 97 3.23 13.57 8.01
CA TYR A 97 4.58 13.11 8.32
C TYR A 97 5.12 13.80 9.58
N THR A 98 5.03 15.13 9.65
CA THR A 98 5.50 15.89 10.82
C THR A 98 4.74 15.47 12.09
N LYS A 99 3.41 15.33 12.01
CA LYS A 99 2.58 14.84 13.12
C LYS A 99 2.97 13.43 13.55
N HIS A 100 3.26 12.54 12.59
CA HIS A 100 3.72 11.18 12.89
C HIS A 100 5.07 11.17 13.62
N GLN A 101 6.03 12.00 13.18
CA GLN A 101 7.33 12.12 13.83
C GLN A 101 7.21 12.66 15.26
N LEU A 102 6.38 13.69 15.48
CA LEU A 102 6.08 14.19 16.81
C LEU A 102 5.38 13.14 17.69
N GLY A 103 4.46 12.36 17.11
CA GLY A 103 3.80 11.25 17.79
C GLY A 103 4.78 10.17 18.25
N LYS A 104 5.77 9.80 17.42
CA LYS A 104 6.84 8.87 17.81
C LYS A 104 7.62 9.37 19.01
N GLN A 105 7.98 10.66 19.04
CA GLN A 105 8.70 11.24 20.16
C GLN A 105 7.84 11.26 21.45
N ALA A 106 6.58 11.68 21.34
CA ALA A 106 5.67 11.77 22.49
C ALA A 106 5.21 10.41 23.04
N ASN A 107 5.39 9.31 22.29
CA ASN A 107 5.02 7.97 22.72
C ASN A 107 6.17 7.22 23.41
N ARG A 108 7.41 7.73 23.41
CA ARG A 108 8.54 7.06 24.09
C ARG A 108 8.40 7.00 25.60
N GLU A 109 7.57 7.87 26.19
CA GLU A 109 7.37 7.98 27.64
C GLU A 109 6.00 7.45 28.10
N LYS A 110 5.22 6.83 27.20
CA LYS A 110 3.89 6.30 27.52
C LYS A 110 3.93 4.81 27.72
N ILE A 111 3.23 4.33 28.75
CA ILE A 111 3.00 2.91 28.96
C ILE A 111 2.04 2.39 27.89
N SER A 112 2.47 1.39 27.14
CA SER A 112 1.68 0.69 26.14
C SER A 112 0.77 -0.36 26.77
N PHE A 113 -0.50 -0.32 26.39
CA PHE A 113 -1.53 -1.28 26.82
C PHE A 113 -2.07 -2.14 25.66
N GLY A 114 -1.56 -1.95 24.45
CA GLY A 114 -1.99 -2.70 23.26
C GLY A 114 -1.09 -3.89 22.97
N ARG A 115 -0.86 -4.14 21.69
CA ARG A 115 0.22 -5.01 21.23
C ARG A 115 1.53 -4.31 21.51
N LEU A 116 2.38 -4.92 22.32
CA LEU A 116 3.67 -4.34 22.70
C LEU A 116 4.64 -4.36 21.52
N GLU A 117 5.35 -3.25 21.30
CA GLU A 117 6.43 -3.11 20.31
C GLU A 117 7.78 -2.79 20.99
N VAL A 118 8.88 -3.07 20.28
CA VAL A 118 10.23 -2.74 20.76
C VAL A 118 10.35 -1.21 20.88
N HIS A 119 11.02 -0.74 21.93
CA HIS A 119 11.19 0.65 22.37
C HIS A 119 9.98 1.33 23.01
N GLU A 120 8.88 0.62 23.22
CA GLU A 120 7.77 1.13 24.04
C GLU A 120 8.00 0.87 25.53
N ILE A 121 7.35 1.65 26.39
CA ILE A 121 7.34 1.38 27.83
C ILE A 121 6.21 0.40 28.13
N ALA A 122 6.48 -0.64 28.91
CA ALA A 122 5.47 -1.56 29.41
C ALA A 122 5.54 -1.68 30.93
N ALA A 123 4.38 -1.98 31.51
CA ALA A 123 4.25 -2.32 32.92
C ALA A 123 3.94 -3.81 33.04
N PHE A 124 4.70 -4.51 33.86
CA PHE A 124 4.52 -5.92 34.18
C PHE A 124 4.14 -6.06 35.64
N VAL A 125 3.15 -6.89 35.94
CA VAL A 125 2.64 -7.13 37.30
C VAL A 125 2.91 -8.57 37.69
N LEU A 126 3.34 -8.78 38.93
CA LEU A 126 3.55 -10.11 39.48
C LEU A 126 2.20 -10.84 39.60
N ASN A 127 2.04 -11.91 38.84
CA ASN A 127 0.84 -12.73 38.89
C ASN A 127 0.91 -13.76 40.05
N PRO A 128 -0.23 -14.38 40.43
CA PRO A 128 -0.25 -15.41 41.48
C PRO A 128 0.59 -16.66 41.18
N ALA A 129 0.93 -16.90 39.90
CA ALA A 129 1.81 -17.98 39.49
C ALA A 129 3.31 -17.64 39.67
N GLY A 130 3.64 -16.43 40.11
CA GLY A 130 5.01 -15.99 40.36
C GLY A 130 5.76 -15.51 39.11
N HIS A 131 5.03 -15.13 38.05
CA HIS A 131 5.60 -14.56 36.84
C HIS A 131 5.14 -13.11 36.65
N TYR A 132 5.99 -12.29 36.04
CA TYR A 132 5.61 -10.95 35.65
C TYR A 132 4.88 -10.96 34.31
N GLU A 133 3.64 -10.49 34.30
CA GLU A 133 2.78 -10.44 33.13
C GLU A 133 2.47 -8.99 32.75
N ALA A 134 2.55 -8.65 31.46
CA ALA A 134 2.32 -7.29 31.01
C ALA A 134 0.85 -6.88 31.11
N ILE A 135 0.60 -5.63 31.50
CA ILE A 135 -0.75 -5.05 31.47
C ILE A 135 -1.11 -4.72 30.02
N ASN A 136 -1.82 -5.62 29.34
CA ASN A 136 -2.27 -5.42 27.96
C ASN A 136 -3.79 -5.60 27.80
N ARG A 137 -4.35 -5.11 26.68
CA ARG A 137 -5.76 -5.20 26.30
C ARG A 137 -5.90 -6.06 25.06
N ASN A 138 -6.73 -7.10 25.14
CA ASN A 138 -7.17 -7.92 24.00
C ASN A 138 -6.03 -8.52 23.15
N CYS A 139 -4.85 -8.78 23.72
CA CYS A 139 -3.68 -9.37 23.04
C CYS A 139 -3.23 -10.67 23.74
N PRO A 140 -2.44 -11.55 23.07
CA PRO A 140 -1.86 -12.73 23.72
C PRO A 140 -0.98 -12.33 24.90
N THR A 141 -0.78 -13.25 25.85
CA THR A 141 -0.08 -12.95 27.10
C THR A 141 1.40 -12.66 26.87
N TYR A 142 1.90 -11.55 27.43
CA TYR A 142 3.31 -11.18 27.43
C TYR A 142 3.89 -11.38 28.83
N TYR A 143 4.96 -12.14 28.93
CA TYR A 143 5.71 -12.36 30.17
C TYR A 143 7.06 -11.66 30.12
N LEU A 144 7.55 -11.23 31.27
CA LEU A 144 8.91 -10.73 31.41
C LEU A 144 9.90 -11.91 31.36
N SER A 145 11.03 -11.74 30.68
CA SER A 145 12.09 -12.76 30.69
C SER A 145 12.71 -12.93 32.08
N SER A 146 13.24 -14.13 32.34
CA SER A 146 13.96 -14.41 33.58
C SER A 146 15.24 -13.58 33.72
N GLU A 147 15.87 -13.24 32.59
CA GLU A 147 17.06 -12.38 32.57
C GLU A 147 16.72 -10.97 33.05
N SER A 148 15.64 -10.40 32.51
CA SER A 148 15.17 -9.08 32.94
C SER A 148 14.69 -9.11 34.37
N GLU A 149 13.93 -10.13 34.76
CA GLU A 149 13.48 -10.31 36.15
C GLU A 149 14.65 -10.25 37.14
N ALA A 150 15.71 -11.04 36.91
CA ALA A 150 16.89 -11.07 37.76
C ALA A 150 17.52 -9.67 37.93
N LEU A 151 17.59 -8.89 36.84
CA LEU A 151 18.10 -7.51 36.89
C LEU A 151 17.31 -6.61 37.86
N PHE A 152 16.01 -6.84 38.02
CA PHE A 152 15.14 -6.04 38.91
C PHE A 152 14.96 -6.65 40.30
N THR A 153 15.24 -7.95 40.49
CA THR A 153 14.94 -8.66 41.75
C THR A 153 16.17 -9.02 42.58
N ASP A 154 17.33 -9.28 41.97
CA ASP A 154 18.47 -9.93 42.65
C ASP A 154 19.07 -9.13 43.81
N HIS A 155 18.86 -7.81 43.81
CA HIS A 155 19.39 -6.88 44.80
C HIS A 155 18.35 -6.42 45.83
N LEU A 156 17.10 -6.89 45.73
CA LEU A 156 16.01 -6.49 46.61
C LEU A 156 15.65 -7.59 47.61
N PRO A 157 15.39 -7.25 48.89
CA PRO A 157 15.01 -8.23 49.90
C PRO A 157 13.64 -8.86 49.64
N ASN A 158 12.76 -8.17 48.92
CA ASN A 158 11.44 -8.62 48.50
C ASN A 158 11.26 -8.36 47.01
N ARG A 159 10.59 -9.29 46.33
CA ARG A 159 10.25 -9.15 44.91
C ARG A 159 9.20 -8.04 44.71
N PRO A 160 9.42 -7.06 43.82
CA PRO A 160 8.45 -5.99 43.60
C PRO A 160 7.14 -6.53 43.02
N THR A 161 6.04 -5.83 43.30
CA THR A 161 4.72 -6.23 42.77
C THR A 161 4.54 -5.84 41.31
N TYR A 162 5.34 -4.88 40.82
CA TYR A 162 5.34 -4.45 39.43
C TYR A 162 6.73 -4.02 38.97
N ILE A 163 6.98 -4.13 37.66
CA ILE A 163 8.19 -3.66 36.98
C ILE A 163 7.75 -2.80 35.79
N VAL A 164 8.32 -1.61 35.65
CA VAL A 164 8.10 -0.72 34.50
C VAL A 164 9.43 -0.51 33.80
N GLY A 165 9.46 -0.67 32.48
CA GLY A 165 10.65 -0.36 31.70
C GLY A 165 10.40 -0.32 30.20
N GLN A 166 11.47 -0.03 29.46
CA GLN A 166 11.45 -0.03 28.01
C GLN A 166 11.76 -1.41 27.44
N ILE A 167 10.87 -1.90 26.56
CA ILE A 167 11.03 -3.18 25.88
C ILE A 167 12.18 -3.09 24.89
N VAL A 168 13.16 -3.99 25.00
CA VAL A 168 14.32 -4.06 24.10
C VAL A 168 14.25 -5.25 23.14
N HIS A 169 13.56 -6.32 23.54
CA HIS A 169 13.38 -7.51 22.71
C HIS A 169 12.02 -8.15 23.00
N ILE A 170 11.40 -8.73 21.97
CA ILE A 170 10.16 -9.50 22.09
C ILE A 170 10.36 -10.80 21.32
N GLU A 171 10.38 -11.91 22.05
CA GLU A 171 10.42 -13.25 21.48
C GLU A 171 9.00 -13.82 21.41
N ARG A 172 8.59 -14.33 20.25
CA ARG A 172 7.32 -15.06 20.09
C ARG A 172 7.53 -16.53 20.34
N GLN A 173 6.80 -17.08 21.31
CA GLN A 173 6.80 -18.51 21.60
C GLN A 173 5.40 -19.09 21.44
N ALA A 174 5.34 -20.38 21.12
CA ALA A 174 4.10 -21.13 21.08
C ALA A 174 4.27 -22.40 21.91
N VAL A 175 3.27 -22.74 22.71
CA VAL A 175 3.28 -23.97 23.49
C VAL A 175 3.23 -25.15 22.53
N LYS A 176 4.38 -25.80 22.33
CA LYS A 176 4.51 -26.98 21.46
C LYS A 176 3.50 -28.03 21.90
N GLN A 177 2.62 -28.43 20.99
CA GLN A 177 1.83 -29.64 21.17
C GLN A 177 2.80 -30.82 21.21
N GLN A 178 2.73 -31.64 22.27
CA GLN A 178 3.35 -32.96 22.23
C GLN A 178 2.65 -33.74 21.11
N SER A 179 3.31 -33.86 19.95
CA SER A 179 2.97 -34.87 18.97
C SER A 179 3.31 -36.22 19.58
N SER A 180 2.31 -36.89 20.14
CA SER A 180 2.37 -38.33 20.40
C SER A 180 2.33 -39.07 19.06
N LEU A 181 3.42 -39.02 18.29
CA LEU A 181 3.70 -39.99 17.24
C LEU A 181 4.72 -40.98 17.80
N SER A 182 4.15 -42.03 18.36
CA SER A 182 4.66 -43.39 18.49
C SER A 182 5.99 -43.65 17.77
N ALA A 183 7.00 -44.01 18.56
CA ALA A 183 8.04 -44.91 18.13
C ALA A 183 7.38 -46.22 17.65
N SER A 184 7.31 -46.44 16.34
CA SER A 184 7.11 -47.77 15.78
C SER A 184 8.42 -48.19 15.12
N ALA A 185 9.05 -49.17 15.76
CA ALA A 185 10.25 -49.85 15.34
C ALA A 185 10.27 -50.15 13.83
N SER A 186 11.41 -49.85 13.23
CA SER A 186 11.86 -50.48 11.98
C SER A 186 12.15 -51.96 12.22
N PRO A 187 11.77 -52.86 11.29
CA PRO A 187 12.56 -54.06 11.07
C PRO A 187 12.99 -54.20 9.60
N GLU A 188 14.31 -54.14 9.44
CA GLU A 188 15.21 -54.95 8.60
C GLU A 188 14.78 -55.47 7.21
N ALA A 189 15.58 -55.11 6.21
CA ALA A 189 16.03 -56.00 5.14
C ALA A 189 17.56 -55.87 5.01
N GLY A 190 18.28 -56.96 5.28
CA GLY A 190 19.67 -56.94 5.72
C GLY A 190 20.78 -57.07 4.66
N LYS A 191 22.03 -57.02 5.15
CA LYS A 191 23.12 -57.95 4.81
C LYS A 191 24.43 -57.58 5.52
N SER A 192 25.15 -58.65 5.88
CA SER A 192 26.60 -58.79 6.06
C SER A 192 27.12 -58.80 7.50
N ASP A 193 27.46 -60.03 7.88
CA ASP A 193 28.27 -60.49 9.01
C ASP A 193 29.58 -59.72 9.19
N TYR A 194 30.04 -59.54 10.44
CA TYR A 194 31.42 -59.78 10.87
C TYR A 194 31.54 -59.79 12.42
N LEU A 195 31.79 -61.00 12.94
CA LEU A 195 32.64 -61.39 14.08
C LEU A 195 32.86 -60.46 15.31
N GLY A 196 32.62 -61.02 16.50
CA GLY A 196 33.29 -60.64 17.77
C GLY A 196 32.35 -60.46 18.97
N SER A 197 31.82 -61.53 19.56
CA SER A 197 32.33 -62.18 20.79
C SER A 197 32.13 -61.40 22.11
N ARG A 198 31.24 -61.95 22.98
CA ARG A 198 31.39 -62.10 24.45
C ARG A 198 31.32 -60.82 25.32
N THR A 199 30.66 -60.71 26.48
CA THR A 199 29.80 -61.53 27.37
C THR A 199 29.29 -60.60 28.51
N LEU A 200 28.14 -60.94 29.16
CA LEU A 200 27.76 -60.64 30.57
C LEU A 200 27.47 -59.16 30.95
N ALA A 201 26.43 -58.76 31.70
CA ALA A 201 25.53 -59.46 32.62
C ALA A 201 24.22 -58.66 32.88
N SER A 202 23.13 -59.41 33.09
CA SER A 202 22.14 -59.32 34.18
C SER A 202 21.48 -57.96 34.50
N SER A 203 20.23 -57.76 34.08
CA SER A 203 18.99 -57.98 34.87
C SER A 203 18.83 -57.09 36.10
N SER A 204 17.82 -56.20 36.10
CA SER A 204 16.58 -56.35 36.89
C SER A 204 15.92 -55.01 37.27
N ARG A 205 14.65 -54.88 36.87
CA ARG A 205 13.49 -54.43 37.67
C ARG A 205 13.38 -52.94 38.07
N SER A 206 12.59 -52.24 37.25
CA SER A 206 11.39 -51.47 37.60
C SER A 206 11.39 -50.63 38.89
N THR A 207 11.25 -49.31 38.75
CA THR A 207 10.33 -48.53 39.58
C THR A 207 9.69 -47.41 38.75
N SER A 208 8.37 -47.37 38.78
CA SER A 208 7.49 -46.37 38.21
C SER A 208 7.56 -45.07 39.02
N SER A 209 7.86 -43.95 38.39
CA SER A 209 7.44 -42.64 38.87
C SER A 209 6.68 -41.93 37.75
N SER A 210 5.44 -41.59 38.10
CA SER A 210 4.49 -40.78 37.36
C SER A 210 5.13 -39.50 36.85
N GLY A 211 5.38 -39.45 35.54
CA GLY A 211 5.88 -38.27 34.85
C GLY A 211 4.81 -37.18 34.81
N THR A 212 4.97 -36.15 35.63
CA THR A 212 4.40 -34.83 35.37
C THR A 212 4.86 -34.40 33.98
N THR A 213 3.89 -34.28 33.07
CA THR A 213 4.07 -33.65 31.76
C THR A 213 4.80 -32.31 31.93
N PRO A 214 5.78 -31.96 31.08
CA PRO A 214 6.36 -30.63 31.11
C PRO A 214 5.33 -29.65 30.56
N THR A 215 4.41 -29.21 31.43
CA THR A 215 3.65 -27.98 31.22
C THR A 215 4.65 -26.85 31.00
N ASN A 216 4.37 -25.95 30.04
CA ASN A 216 5.18 -24.74 29.89
C ASN A 216 5.23 -24.00 31.25
N PRO A 217 6.31 -23.26 31.52
CA PRO A 217 6.52 -22.63 32.84
C PRO A 217 5.36 -21.70 33.25
N TYR A 218 4.58 -21.21 32.29
CA TYR A 218 3.50 -20.25 32.50
C TYR A 218 2.09 -20.89 32.63
N GLY A 219 1.99 -22.23 32.60
CA GLY A 219 0.72 -22.93 32.75
C GLY A 219 -0.27 -22.79 31.59
N LEU A 220 0.18 -22.35 30.41
CA LEU A 220 -0.67 -22.14 29.23
C LEU A 220 -1.09 -23.46 28.56
N SER A 221 -2.26 -23.49 27.90
CA SER A 221 -2.70 -24.66 27.13
C SER A 221 -1.88 -24.85 25.84
N SER A 222 -1.86 -26.09 25.34
CA SER A 222 -1.16 -26.42 24.10
C SER A 222 -1.74 -25.67 22.90
N GLY A 223 -0.87 -25.11 22.04
CA GLY A 223 -1.27 -24.26 20.92
C GLY A 223 -1.49 -22.78 21.26
N CYS A 224 -1.35 -22.36 22.53
CA CYS A 224 -1.35 -20.94 22.89
C CYS A 224 -0.04 -20.26 22.47
N GLU A 225 -0.17 -19.06 21.93
CA GLU A 225 0.96 -18.16 21.69
C GLU A 225 1.14 -17.23 22.88
N TYR A 226 2.40 -17.02 23.25
CA TYR A 226 2.80 -16.06 24.27
C TYR A 226 4.09 -15.39 23.84
N PHE A 227 4.38 -14.26 24.47
CA PHE A 227 5.57 -13.48 24.16
C PHE A 227 6.43 -13.35 25.40
N ILE A 228 7.75 -13.41 25.21
CA ILE A 228 8.71 -13.09 26.25
C ILE A 228 9.33 -11.73 25.92
N CYS A 229 9.30 -10.81 26.86
CA CYS A 229 9.84 -9.47 26.72
C CYS A 229 11.11 -9.31 27.56
N ASP A 230 12.17 -8.79 26.93
CA ASP A 230 13.31 -8.24 27.65
C ASP A 230 13.10 -6.76 27.89
N ASN A 231 13.48 -6.31 29.08
CA ASN A 231 13.20 -4.98 29.57
C ASN A 231 14.47 -4.33 30.14
N SER A 232 14.74 -3.09 29.77
CA SER A 232 15.78 -2.28 30.39
C SER A 232 15.18 -1.23 31.32
N ASN A 233 15.95 -0.81 32.34
CA ASN A 233 15.58 0.31 33.21
C ASN A 233 15.12 1.51 32.37
N ALA A 234 13.89 2.00 32.60
CA ALA A 234 13.47 3.29 32.09
C ALA A 234 14.31 4.36 32.81
N SER A 235 15.22 5.00 32.07
CA SER A 235 16.06 6.11 32.57
C SER A 235 15.25 7.39 32.64
#